data_AF-A0A0P9N604-F1
#
_entry.id   AF-A0A0P9N604-F1
#
_cell.length_a   1.000
_cell.length_b   1.000
_cell.length_c   1.000
_cell.angle_alpha   90.00
_cell.angle_beta   90.00
_cell.angle_gamma   90.00
#
_symmetry.space_group_name_H-M   'P 1'
#
loop_
_entity.id
_entity.type
_entity.pdbx_description
1 polymer ?
#
loop_
_entity_poly.entity_id
_entity_poly.type
_entity_poly.pdbx_seq_one_letter_code
_entity_poly.pdbx_strand_id
1 'polypeptide(L)'
;MRKSVVIPVLTATLISLNACAEQTDPPPIGLIQAEVGGQQLSLSNEQGRCTLNRTGNAPLTLEMQWPCRFSEDLQKKVRVETYRKALIVMVERSDRLPAPSKNCVTDLQPVRLFNGKLEASPVSRVAACGPAHWDQKAFVWQFDW
;
A
#
# COMPACT_ATOMS: atom_id res chain seq x y z
N MET A 1 -33.76 -43.06 58.19
CA MET A 1 -34.20 -42.04 57.20
C MET A 1 -32.97 -41.26 56.75
N ARG A 2 -32.57 -41.42 55.48
CA ARG A 2 -31.35 -40.87 54.87
C ARG A 2 -31.64 -39.44 54.39
N LYS A 3 -30.96 -38.42 54.91
CA LYS A 3 -31.12 -37.02 54.45
C LYS A 3 -30.09 -36.74 53.36
N SER A 4 -30.55 -36.57 52.13
CA SER A 4 -29.74 -36.15 50.99
C SER A 4 -29.48 -34.64 51.08
N VAL A 5 -28.21 -34.24 51.08
CA VAL A 5 -27.79 -32.83 50.97
C VAL A 5 -27.56 -32.55 49.48
N VAL A 6 -28.34 -31.62 48.92
CA VAL A 6 -28.21 -31.16 47.53
C VAL A 6 -27.34 -29.91 47.55
N ILE A 7 -26.17 -29.97 46.90
CA ILE A 7 -25.26 -28.84 46.72
C ILE A 7 -25.66 -28.13 45.41
N PRO A 8 -26.07 -26.86 45.43
CA PRO A 8 -26.34 -26.13 44.19
C PRO A 8 -25.02 -25.69 43.57
N VAL A 9 -24.72 -26.17 42.36
CA VAL A 9 -23.59 -25.72 41.54
C VAL A 9 -23.99 -24.39 40.91
N LEU A 10 -23.36 -23.30 41.33
CA LEU A 10 -23.45 -21.99 40.68
C LEU A 10 -22.65 -22.04 39.37
N THR A 11 -23.34 -22.17 38.23
CA THR A 11 -22.75 -21.97 36.90
C THR A 11 -22.55 -20.48 36.64
N ALA A 12 -21.31 -20.00 36.81
CA ALA A 12 -20.91 -18.67 36.35
C ALA A 12 -20.68 -18.70 34.83
N THR A 13 -21.63 -18.13 34.07
CA THR A 13 -21.47 -17.89 32.65
C THR A 13 -20.50 -16.72 32.44
N LEU A 14 -19.27 -17.03 32.04
CA LEU A 14 -18.29 -16.04 31.60
C LEU A 14 -18.74 -15.49 30.24
N ILE A 15 -19.40 -14.33 30.25
CA ILE A 15 -19.72 -13.57 29.05
C ILE A 15 -18.40 -13.07 28.47
N SER A 16 -17.92 -13.78 27.44
CA SER A 16 -16.72 -13.41 26.69
C SER A 16 -17.11 -12.24 25.78
N LEU A 17 -16.77 -11.03 26.18
CA LEU A 17 -16.83 -9.85 25.31
C LEU A 17 -15.76 -10.04 24.23
N ASN A 18 -16.16 -10.52 23.06
CA ASN A 18 -15.35 -10.37 21.86
C ASN A 18 -15.30 -8.87 21.55
N ALA A 19 -14.29 -8.18 22.09
CA ALA A 19 -13.91 -6.88 21.60
C ALA A 19 -13.40 -7.09 20.17
N CYS A 20 -14.28 -6.93 19.19
CA CYS A 20 -13.88 -6.69 17.81
C CYS A 20 -13.11 -5.37 17.83
N ALA A 21 -11.79 -5.44 17.99
CA ALA A 21 -10.93 -4.32 17.69
C ALA A 21 -11.02 -4.12 16.18
N GLU A 22 -11.92 -3.22 15.74
CA GLU A 22 -11.86 -2.66 14.40
C GLU A 22 -10.48 -2.00 14.27
N GLN A 23 -9.58 -2.71 13.58
CA GLN A 23 -8.26 -2.23 13.28
C GLN A 23 -8.44 -1.10 12.26
N THR A 24 -8.64 0.11 12.78
CA THR A 24 -8.66 1.32 11.97
C THR A 24 -7.26 1.44 11.40
N ASP A 25 -7.10 1.16 10.10
CA ASP A 25 -5.82 1.33 9.42
C ASP A 25 -5.30 2.75 9.73
N PRO A 26 -4.03 2.90 10.15
CA PRO A 26 -3.47 4.22 10.39
C PRO A 26 -3.67 5.06 9.12
N PRO A 27 -4.01 6.37 9.27
CA PRO A 27 -4.24 7.22 8.12
C PRO A 27 -3.04 7.16 7.17
N PRO A 28 -3.27 7.06 5.85
CA PRO A 28 -2.20 6.87 4.88
C PRO A 28 -1.18 8.01 4.99
N ILE A 29 0.06 7.68 5.32
CA ILE A 29 1.17 8.63 5.40
C ILE A 29 1.70 8.84 3.97
N GLY A 30 1.01 9.66 3.17
CA GLY A 30 1.49 10.04 1.84
C GLY A 30 0.39 10.32 0.82
N LEU A 31 0.81 10.57 -0.41
CA LEU A 31 -0.10 10.77 -1.54
C LEU A 31 -0.64 9.42 -2.00
N ILE A 32 -1.92 9.17 -1.75
CA ILE A 32 -2.60 7.93 -2.18
C ILE A 32 -3.63 8.15 -3.29
N GLN A 33 -3.75 9.38 -3.80
CA GLN A 33 -4.62 9.74 -4.91
C GLN A 33 -3.79 10.46 -5.98
N ALA A 34 -4.10 10.22 -7.24
CA ALA A 34 -3.45 10.85 -8.38
C ALA A 34 -4.44 11.04 -9.53
N GLU A 35 -4.22 12.08 -10.34
CA GLU A 35 -4.85 12.22 -11.65
C GLU A 35 -3.80 11.99 -12.74
N VAL A 36 -4.03 11.01 -13.62
CA VAL A 36 -3.10 10.66 -14.70
C VAL A 36 -3.87 10.53 -16.00
N GLY A 37 -3.59 11.41 -16.97
CA GLY A 37 -4.27 11.39 -18.27
C GLY A 37 -5.78 11.58 -18.18
N GLY A 38 -6.24 12.40 -17.23
CA GLY A 38 -7.67 12.61 -16.94
C GLY A 38 -8.34 11.45 -16.21
N GLN A 39 -7.58 10.44 -15.76
CA GLN A 39 -8.08 9.32 -14.98
C GLN A 39 -7.72 9.47 -13.51
N GLN A 40 -8.71 9.34 -12.64
CA GLN A 40 -8.49 9.28 -11.20
C GLN A 40 -7.98 7.90 -10.78
N LEU A 41 -6.85 7.90 -10.10
CA LEU A 41 -6.19 6.74 -9.53
C LEU A 41 -6.18 6.85 -8.01
N SER A 42 -6.32 5.72 -7.32
CA SER A 42 -6.16 5.66 -5.86
C SER A 42 -5.46 4.39 -5.41
N LEU A 43 -4.67 4.50 -4.33
CA LEU A 43 -4.04 3.36 -3.67
C LEU A 43 -4.92 2.91 -2.50
N SER A 44 -5.12 1.60 -2.37
CA SER A 44 -5.85 0.98 -1.27
C SER A 44 -5.09 -0.21 -0.67
N ASN A 45 -5.52 -0.61 0.53
CA ASN A 45 -5.11 -1.85 1.18
C ASN A 45 -6.05 -2.98 0.77
N GLU A 46 -5.56 -3.95 0.00
CA GLU A 46 -6.28 -5.19 -0.24
C GLU A 46 -5.45 -6.35 0.30
N GLN A 47 -5.94 -6.98 1.38
CA GLN A 47 -5.29 -8.13 2.01
C GLN A 47 -3.81 -7.86 2.41
N GLY A 48 -3.50 -6.64 2.84
CA GLY A 48 -2.15 -6.24 3.24
C GLY A 48 -1.25 -5.84 2.08
N ARG A 49 -1.74 -5.84 0.84
CA ARG A 49 -1.00 -5.40 -0.35
C ARG A 49 -1.52 -4.08 -0.87
N CYS A 50 -0.63 -3.38 -1.55
CA CYS A 50 -0.99 -2.19 -2.30
C CYS A 50 -1.76 -2.57 -3.55
N THR A 51 -2.96 -2.00 -3.70
CA THR A 51 -3.74 -2.09 -4.92
C THR A 51 -3.94 -0.71 -5.51
N LEU A 52 -3.70 -0.59 -6.82
CA LEU A 52 -4.02 0.60 -7.60
C LEU A 52 -5.42 0.46 -8.21
N ASN A 53 -6.31 1.36 -7.81
CA ASN A 53 -7.67 1.44 -8.31
C ASN A 53 -7.77 2.50 -9.39
N ARG A 54 -8.62 2.24 -10.38
CA ARG A 54 -9.00 3.17 -11.43
C ARG A 54 -10.49 3.04 -11.70
N THR A 55 -11.20 4.16 -11.75
CA THR A 55 -12.64 4.15 -12.03
C THR A 55 -12.94 3.39 -13.32
N GLY A 56 -13.92 2.47 -13.26
CA GLY A 56 -14.38 1.70 -14.41
C GLY A 56 -13.45 0.57 -14.88
N ASN A 57 -12.41 0.22 -14.11
CA ASN A 57 -11.46 -0.83 -14.47
C ASN A 57 -11.22 -1.78 -13.31
N ALA A 58 -10.73 -2.99 -13.64
CA ALA A 58 -10.27 -3.91 -12.62
C ALA A 58 -9.11 -3.29 -11.82
N PRO A 59 -9.07 -3.46 -10.49
CA PRO A 59 -7.92 -3.05 -9.69
C PRO A 59 -6.64 -3.77 -10.10
N LEU A 60 -5.52 -3.09 -9.98
CA LEU A 60 -4.18 -3.62 -10.27
C LEU A 60 -3.44 -3.83 -8.94
N THR A 61 -3.33 -5.07 -8.49
CA THR A 61 -2.55 -5.40 -7.29
C THR A 61 -1.05 -5.26 -7.57
N LEU A 62 -0.37 -4.45 -6.76
CA LEU A 62 1.05 -4.12 -6.87
C LEU A 62 1.90 -5.08 -6.03
N GLU A 63 3.14 -5.32 -6.45
CA GLU A 63 4.07 -6.28 -5.84
C GLU A 63 4.78 -5.71 -4.61
N MET A 64 4.03 -4.99 -3.78
CA MET A 64 4.50 -4.46 -2.50
C MET A 64 3.38 -4.50 -1.45
N GLN A 65 3.80 -4.53 -0.19
CA GLN A 65 2.91 -4.56 0.95
C GLN A 65 2.31 -3.16 1.21
N TRP A 66 1.17 -3.05 1.87
CA TRP A 66 0.60 -1.80 2.38
C TRP A 66 1.23 -1.39 3.73
N PRO A 67 1.51 -0.10 4.02
CA PRO A 67 1.16 1.09 3.26
C PRO A 67 2.19 1.45 2.17
N CYS A 68 1.68 1.96 1.05
CA CYS A 68 2.48 2.59 -0.01
C CYS A 68 1.87 3.93 -0.39
N ARG A 69 2.61 4.67 -1.22
CA ARG A 69 2.27 6.01 -1.68
C ARG A 69 2.74 6.23 -3.10
N PHE A 70 2.19 7.23 -3.77
CA PHE A 70 2.80 7.77 -4.98
C PHE A 70 4.06 8.57 -4.65
N SER A 71 5.08 8.48 -5.51
CA SER A 71 6.26 9.33 -5.43
C SER A 71 5.91 10.79 -5.69
N GLU A 72 6.67 11.69 -5.07
CA GLU A 72 6.42 13.13 -5.16
C GLU A 72 7.32 13.83 -6.18
N ASP A 73 6.80 14.93 -6.74
CA ASP A 73 7.59 15.94 -7.43
C ASP A 73 8.16 16.98 -6.43
N LEU A 74 8.91 17.97 -6.95
CA LEU A 74 9.53 19.01 -6.11
C LEU A 74 8.48 19.92 -5.44
N GLN A 75 7.24 19.90 -5.93
CA GLN A 75 6.10 20.65 -5.39
C GLN A 75 5.27 19.80 -4.42
N LYS A 76 5.73 18.60 -4.04
CA LYS A 76 5.00 17.69 -3.14
C LYS A 76 3.66 17.21 -3.71
N LYS A 77 3.56 17.16 -5.04
CA LYS A 77 2.44 16.55 -5.77
C LYS A 77 2.86 15.22 -6.34
N VAL A 78 1.90 14.41 -6.80
CA VAL A 78 2.22 13.14 -7.47
C VAL A 78 3.05 13.43 -8.72
N ARG A 79 4.24 12.81 -8.79
CA ARG A 79 5.10 12.92 -9.96
C ARG A 79 4.57 12.02 -11.08
N VAL A 80 4.33 12.63 -12.23
CA VAL A 80 3.98 11.95 -13.47
C VAL A 80 5.10 12.18 -14.48
N GLU A 81 5.75 11.10 -14.90
CA GLU A 81 6.74 11.10 -15.97
C GLU A 81 6.09 10.78 -17.31
N THR A 82 6.58 11.37 -18.39
CA THR A 82 6.13 11.05 -19.75
C THR A 82 7.29 10.46 -20.55
N TYR A 83 7.12 9.25 -21.07
CA TYR A 83 8.14 8.59 -21.88
C TYR A 83 7.49 7.69 -22.95
N ARG A 84 7.93 7.80 -24.21
CA ARG A 84 7.41 7.03 -25.37
C ARG A 84 5.87 6.97 -25.42
N LYS A 85 5.21 8.12 -25.20
CA LYS A 85 3.73 8.28 -25.16
C LYS A 85 3.02 7.61 -23.98
N ALA A 86 3.74 6.99 -23.05
CA ALA A 86 3.18 6.53 -21.80
C ALA A 86 3.26 7.63 -20.73
N LEU A 87 2.24 7.70 -19.87
CA LEU A 87 2.27 8.46 -18.62
C LEU A 87 2.62 7.49 -17.48
N ILE A 88 3.59 7.83 -16.65
CA ILE A 88 4.16 6.90 -15.67
C ILE A 88 4.12 7.56 -14.29
N VAL A 89 3.54 6.86 -13.33
CA VAL A 89 3.66 7.20 -11.91
C VAL A 89 4.52 6.15 -11.22
N MET A 90 5.18 6.51 -10.13
CA MET A 90 5.88 5.56 -9.28
C MET A 90 5.07 5.36 -8.01
N VAL A 91 4.83 4.10 -7.65
CA VAL A 91 4.37 3.73 -6.32
C VAL A 91 5.59 3.28 -5.52
N GLU A 92 5.71 3.77 -4.29
CA GLU A 92 6.82 3.49 -3.40
C GLU A 92 6.36 3.08 -2.00
N ARG A 93 7.17 2.24 -1.36
CA ARG A 93 7.05 1.89 0.05
C ARG A 93 8.43 1.83 0.67
N SER A 94 8.62 2.54 1.78
CA SER A 94 9.86 2.49 2.55
C SER A 94 9.65 1.80 3.89
N ASP A 95 10.46 0.79 4.16
CA ASP A 95 10.53 0.09 5.45
C ASP A 95 11.85 0.45 6.14
N ARG A 96 11.75 0.90 7.40
CA ARG A 96 12.94 1.17 8.23
C ARG A 96 13.62 -0.14 8.60
N LEU A 97 14.94 -0.17 8.52
CA LEU A 97 15.72 -1.28 9.04
C LEU A 97 15.63 -1.34 10.57
N PRO A 98 15.79 -2.52 11.18
CA PRO A 98 15.79 -2.67 12.64
C PRO A 98 16.85 -1.79 13.32
N ALA A 99 16.54 -1.34 14.54
CA ALA A 99 17.49 -0.61 15.38
C ALA A 99 18.79 -1.43 15.56
N PRO A 100 19.98 -0.78 15.61
CA PRO A 100 20.20 0.66 15.72
C PRO A 100 20.24 1.42 14.38
N SER A 101 19.92 0.76 13.26
CA SER A 101 19.98 1.38 11.94
C SER A 101 18.97 2.53 11.80
N LYS A 102 19.36 3.56 11.05
CA LYS A 102 18.48 4.64 10.59
C LYS A 102 18.14 4.53 9.10
N ASN A 103 18.67 3.51 8.43
CA ASN A 103 18.49 3.32 7.00
C ASN A 103 17.13 2.67 6.71
N CYS A 104 16.70 2.76 5.46
CA CYS A 104 15.50 2.10 4.96
C CYS A 104 15.84 1.26 3.74
N VAL A 105 14.97 0.29 3.48
CA VAL A 105 14.80 -0.30 2.15
C VAL A 105 13.52 0.24 1.55
N THR A 106 13.56 0.59 0.27
CA THR A 106 12.39 1.10 -0.44
C THR A 106 12.09 0.23 -1.65
N ASP A 107 10.85 -0.24 -1.74
CA ASP A 107 10.29 -0.85 -2.94
C ASP A 107 9.75 0.24 -3.86
N LEU A 108 10.09 0.14 -5.13
CA LEU A 108 9.74 1.08 -6.20
C LEU A 108 9.09 0.31 -7.33
N GLN A 109 7.84 0.64 -7.64
CA GLN A 109 7.12 0.04 -8.76
C GLN A 109 6.49 1.14 -9.62
N PRO A 110 7.13 1.46 -10.75
CA PRO A 110 6.51 2.22 -11.81
C PRO A 110 5.22 1.57 -12.31
N VAL A 111 4.21 2.39 -12.58
CA VAL A 111 2.99 2.00 -13.28
C VAL A 111 2.80 2.95 -14.45
N ARG A 112 2.69 2.40 -15.66
CA ARG A 112 2.45 3.17 -16.88
C ARG A 112 0.99 3.07 -17.30
N LEU A 113 0.42 4.21 -17.70
CA LEU A 113 -0.75 4.28 -18.56
C LEU A 113 -0.26 4.30 -20.01
N PHE A 114 -0.44 3.18 -20.71
CA PHE A 114 -0.01 3.00 -22.09
C PHE A 114 -1.13 2.34 -22.89
N ASN A 115 -1.50 2.92 -24.03
CA ASN A 115 -2.62 2.46 -24.86
C ASN A 115 -3.93 2.24 -24.06
N GLY A 116 -4.21 3.13 -23.09
CA GLY A 116 -5.39 3.08 -22.23
C GLY A 116 -5.36 2.02 -21.11
N LYS A 117 -4.28 1.23 -21.01
CA LYS A 117 -4.10 0.18 -20.00
C LYS A 117 -3.12 0.63 -18.94
N LEU A 118 -3.40 0.26 -17.69
CA LEU A 118 -2.44 0.37 -16.60
C LEU A 118 -1.60 -0.90 -16.58
N GLU A 119 -0.28 -0.73 -16.57
CA GLU A 119 0.69 -1.82 -16.54
C GLU A 119 1.73 -1.49 -15.46
N ALA A 120 1.87 -2.35 -14.46
CA ALA A 120 2.93 -2.26 -13.49
C ALA A 120 4.21 -2.88 -14.06
N SER A 121 5.35 -2.25 -13.81
CA SER A 121 6.64 -2.90 -14.04
C SER A 121 6.91 -3.94 -12.96
N PRO A 122 7.98 -4.75 -13.06
CA PRO A 122 8.56 -5.43 -11.90
C PRO A 122 8.85 -4.45 -10.75
N VAL A 123 8.95 -4.97 -9.53
CA VAL A 123 9.41 -4.19 -8.36
C VAL A 123 10.94 -4.07 -8.37
N SER A 124 11.44 -2.87 -8.04
CA SER A 124 12.86 -2.62 -7.74
C SER A 124 13.02 -2.27 -6.27
N ARG A 125 14.05 -2.83 -5.61
CA ARG A 125 14.37 -2.52 -4.21
C ARG A 125 15.66 -1.73 -4.09
N VAL A 126 15.62 -0.62 -3.36
CA VAL A 126 16.78 0.28 -3.16
C VAL A 126 17.07 0.52 -1.68
N ALA A 127 18.33 0.74 -1.33
CA ALA A 127 18.79 1.04 0.03
C ALA A 127 18.74 2.55 0.32
N ALA A 128 17.55 3.13 0.23
CA ALA A 128 17.29 4.54 0.50
C ALA A 128 15.93 4.72 1.17
N CYS A 129 15.74 5.80 1.93
CA CYS A 129 14.46 6.15 2.54
C CYS A 129 13.65 7.06 1.62
N GLY A 130 12.37 6.77 1.46
CA GLY A 130 11.38 7.64 0.82
C GLY A 130 10.61 8.51 1.83
N PRO A 131 9.82 9.49 1.35
CA PRO A 131 9.70 9.86 -0.05
C PRO A 131 10.97 10.55 -0.56
N ALA A 132 11.44 10.17 -1.75
CA ALA A 132 12.66 10.70 -2.34
C ALA A 132 12.47 11.12 -3.79
N HIS A 133 13.38 11.96 -4.27
CA HIS A 133 13.45 12.35 -5.67
C HIS A 133 14.27 11.34 -6.46
N TRP A 134 13.59 10.33 -7.01
CA TRP A 134 14.24 9.32 -7.84
C TRP A 134 14.65 9.89 -9.20
N ASP A 135 15.75 9.39 -9.75
CA ASP A 135 16.14 9.70 -11.13
C ASP A 135 15.05 9.25 -12.12
N GLN A 136 14.87 9.96 -13.24
CA GLN A 136 13.86 9.60 -14.24
C GLN A 136 14.05 8.16 -14.73
N LYS A 137 15.29 7.65 -14.80
CA LYS A 137 15.54 6.27 -15.21
C LYS A 137 14.80 5.28 -14.34
N ALA A 138 14.66 5.53 -13.03
CA ALA A 138 13.93 4.65 -12.11
C ALA A 138 12.47 4.42 -12.54
N PHE A 139 11.85 5.40 -13.21
CA PHE A 139 10.48 5.33 -13.72
C PHE A 139 10.38 4.52 -15.01
N VAL A 140 11.38 4.58 -15.89
CA VAL A 140 11.26 4.08 -17.27
C VAL A 140 11.97 2.75 -17.50
N TRP A 141 13.04 2.44 -16.78
CA TRP A 141 13.94 1.34 -17.13
C TRP A 141 13.37 -0.07 -16.89
N GLN A 142 12.33 -0.19 -16.07
CA GLN A 142 11.77 -1.49 -15.66
C GLN A 142 10.73 -2.04 -16.66
N PHE A 143 10.36 -1.25 -17.66
CA PHE A 143 9.39 -1.67 -18.67
C PHE A 143 10.10 -2.23 -19.91
N ASP A 144 9.46 -3.20 -20.55
CA ASP A 144 9.75 -3.58 -21.93
C ASP A 144 9.07 -2.56 -22.88
N TRP A 145 9.82 -2.06 -23.87
CA TRP A 145 9.52 -0.84 -24.64
C TRP A 145 9.49 -1.02 -26.15
#